data_AF-A0A8S7Y9L4-F1
#
_entry.id   AF-A0A8S7Y9L4-F1
#
_cell.length_a   1.000
_cell.length_b   1.000
_cell.length_c   1.000
_cell.angle_alpha   90.00
_cell.angle_beta   90.00
_cell.angle_gamma   90.00
#
_symmetry.space_group_name_H-M   'P 1'
#
loop_
_entity.id
_entity.type
_entity.pdbx_description
1 polymer ?
#
loop_
_entity_poly.entity_id
_entity_poly.type
_entity_poly.pdbx_seq_one_letter_code
_entity_poly.pdbx_strand_id
1 'polypeptide(L)'
;MTLAAITMTAQEAASPVQMYRATYSPDDNKLRLYAASRLDPETYKKVRDAGFRWAPKQALFVAPAWTPGREDVLLSLAGEIEDEDSTLAERQEARAERFTGYSGKRASESAQALDEVERLAAMIPPGQPILVGHHSERRARRDAQRIENGMKRAVMLFERAEYWEERARSALLHAKYKERPDVRWRRIKKIEADLRKAEKTIAQSQKYLTMWRAESLDLNMAKLISSHDHISACFPLDTYPRPAEKSQYEGSR
;
A
#
# COMPACT_ATOMS: atom_id res chain seq x y z
N MET A 1 -57.88 -11.78 -32.33
CA MET A 1 -57.12 -11.18 -31.21
C MET A 1 -56.88 -12.26 -30.16
N THR A 2 -55.76 -12.98 -30.29
CA THR A 2 -55.33 -14.02 -29.37
C THR A 2 -53.95 -13.63 -28.86
N LEU A 3 -53.90 -13.20 -27.59
CA LEU A 3 -52.68 -12.80 -26.89
C LEU A 3 -51.88 -14.05 -26.51
N ALA A 4 -50.68 -14.18 -27.08
CA ALA A 4 -49.70 -15.19 -26.69
C ALA A 4 -48.98 -14.73 -25.41
N ALA A 5 -49.07 -15.55 -24.36
CA ALA A 5 -48.34 -15.34 -23.12
C ALA A 5 -46.85 -15.65 -23.35
N ILE A 6 -46.00 -14.64 -23.17
CA ILE A 6 -44.54 -14.78 -23.11
C ILE A 6 -44.20 -15.19 -21.67
N THR A 7 -43.92 -16.47 -21.47
CA THR A 7 -43.29 -16.97 -20.25
C THR A 7 -41.86 -16.45 -20.17
N MET A 8 -41.62 -15.47 -19.29
CA MET A 8 -40.28 -15.09 -18.88
C MET A 8 -39.71 -16.17 -17.96
N THR A 9 -38.74 -16.94 -18.46
CA THR A 9 -37.89 -17.79 -17.64
C THR A 9 -36.89 -16.91 -16.88
N ALA A 10 -37.28 -16.46 -15.69
CA ALA A 10 -36.36 -15.84 -14.74
C ALA A 10 -35.54 -16.94 -14.05
N GLN A 11 -34.46 -17.37 -14.71
CA GLN A 11 -33.34 -18.00 -14.03
C GLN A 11 -32.27 -16.92 -13.85
N GLU A 12 -32.53 -15.98 -12.95
CA GLU A 12 -31.51 -15.06 -12.47
C GLU A 12 -30.59 -15.90 -11.57
N ALA A 13 -29.53 -16.44 -12.16
CA ALA A 13 -28.48 -17.09 -11.42
C ALA A 13 -27.94 -16.06 -10.43
N ALA A 14 -28.18 -16.30 -9.13
CA ALA A 14 -27.54 -15.53 -8.08
C ALA A 14 -26.03 -15.51 -8.35
N SER A 15 -25.51 -14.34 -8.71
CA SER A 15 -24.07 -14.11 -8.84
C SER A 15 -23.41 -14.65 -7.57
N PRO A 16 -22.34 -15.45 -7.68
CA PRO A 16 -21.64 -15.91 -6.49
C PRO A 16 -21.30 -14.66 -5.68
N VAL A 17 -21.66 -14.64 -4.39
CA VAL A 17 -21.31 -13.55 -3.47
C VAL A 17 -19.86 -13.20 -3.75
N GLN A 18 -19.61 -12.03 -4.35
CA GLN A 18 -18.26 -11.62 -4.73
C GLN A 18 -17.44 -11.60 -3.45
N MET A 19 -16.67 -12.66 -3.23
CA MET A 19 -15.88 -12.87 -2.03
C MET A 19 -14.84 -11.76 -1.86
N TYR A 20 -14.54 -11.11 -2.98
CA TYR A 20 -13.59 -10.05 -3.16
C TYR A 20 -14.22 -8.89 -3.91
N ARG A 21 -13.91 -7.67 -3.45
CA ARG A 21 -14.21 -6.43 -4.17
C ARG A 21 -12.91 -5.67 -4.36
N ALA A 22 -12.66 -5.22 -5.58
CA ALA A 22 -11.46 -4.45 -5.91
C ALA A 22 -11.85 -3.03 -6.32
N THR A 23 -11.08 -2.05 -5.87
CA THR A 23 -11.31 -0.65 -6.21
C THR A 23 -10.02 0.06 -6.62
N TYR A 24 -10.17 1.11 -7.42
CA TYR A 24 -9.12 2.03 -7.82
C TYR A 24 -9.50 3.48 -7.49
N SER A 25 -8.50 4.30 -7.15
CA SER A 25 -8.70 5.74 -6.99
C SER A 25 -7.65 6.54 -7.77
N PRO A 26 -8.05 7.33 -8.79
CA PRO A 26 -7.15 8.23 -9.51
C PRO A 26 -6.51 9.33 -8.62
N ASP A 27 -7.13 9.62 -7.47
CA ASP A 27 -6.68 10.65 -6.55
C ASP A 27 -5.38 10.29 -5.82
N ASP A 28 -5.14 9.01 -5.59
CA ASP A 28 -3.90 8.52 -4.99
C ASP A 28 -3.18 7.45 -5.81
N ASN A 29 -3.73 7.08 -6.97
CA ASN A 29 -3.27 6.02 -7.85
C ASN A 29 -3.19 4.67 -7.14
N LYS A 30 -4.07 4.38 -6.17
CA LYS A 30 -3.98 3.12 -5.39
C LYS A 30 -5.06 2.15 -5.75
N LEU A 31 -4.67 0.88 -5.71
CA LEU A 31 -5.57 -0.25 -5.79
C LEU A 31 -5.84 -0.81 -4.40
N ARG A 32 -7.09 -1.18 -4.14
CA ARG A 32 -7.53 -1.80 -2.89
C ARG A 32 -8.28 -3.09 -3.18
N LEU A 33 -8.09 -4.07 -2.32
CA LEU A 33 -8.79 -5.34 -2.34
C LEU A 33 -9.45 -5.53 -0.97
N TYR A 34 -10.78 -5.57 -0.99
CA TYR A 34 -11.64 -5.90 0.13
C TYR A 34 -11.97 -7.39 0.06
N ALA A 35 -11.87 -8.08 1.19
CA ALA A 35 -12.20 -9.49 1.30
C ALA A 35 -13.15 -9.68 2.48
N ALA A 36 -14.26 -10.39 2.26
CA ALA A 36 -15.24 -10.67 3.32
C ALA A 36 -14.70 -11.62 4.39
N SER A 37 -13.72 -12.45 4.03
CA SER A 37 -13.09 -13.43 4.90
C SER A 37 -11.57 -13.44 4.72
N ARG A 38 -10.88 -14.17 5.59
CA ARG A 38 -9.42 -14.31 5.52
C ARG A 38 -9.03 -15.03 4.23
N LEU A 39 -8.08 -14.47 3.49
CA LEU A 39 -7.50 -15.11 2.30
C LEU A 39 -6.87 -16.46 2.66
N ASP A 40 -7.06 -17.44 1.79
CA ASP A 40 -6.31 -18.69 1.84
C ASP A 40 -4.80 -18.41 1.61
N PRO A 41 -3.90 -19.34 2.02
CA PRO A 41 -2.47 -19.12 1.93
C PRO A 41 -1.94 -18.83 0.51
N GLU A 42 -2.53 -19.45 -0.52
CA GLU A 42 -2.08 -19.28 -1.91
C GLU A 42 -2.49 -17.91 -2.44
N THR A 43 -3.75 -17.51 -2.23
CA THR A 43 -4.25 -16.19 -2.61
C THR A 43 -3.52 -15.09 -1.84
N TYR A 44 -3.29 -15.27 -0.54
CA TYR A 44 -2.50 -14.33 0.25
C TYR A 44 -1.10 -14.14 -0.32
N LYS A 45 -0.42 -15.23 -0.67
CA LYS A 45 0.92 -15.18 -1.28
C LYS A 45 0.89 -14.41 -2.61
N LYS A 46 -0.05 -14.72 -3.51
CA LYS A 46 -0.22 -14.01 -4.80
C LYS A 46 -0.41 -12.51 -4.61
N VAL A 47 -1.32 -12.11 -3.72
CA VAL A 47 -1.62 -10.71 -3.39
C VAL A 47 -0.38 -10.01 -2.81
N ARG A 48 0.34 -10.68 -1.92
CA ARG A 48 1.55 -10.15 -1.28
C ARG A 48 2.72 -10.02 -2.25
N ASP A 49 2.91 -10.99 -3.15
CA ASP A 49 3.96 -10.98 -4.17
C ASP A 49 3.70 -9.89 -5.23
N ALA A 50 2.43 -9.57 -5.51
CA ALA A 50 2.05 -8.40 -6.32
C ALA A 50 2.27 -7.04 -5.59
N GLY A 51 2.68 -7.07 -4.32
CA GLY A 51 3.05 -5.90 -3.53
C GLY A 51 1.91 -5.26 -2.75
N PHE A 52 0.77 -5.93 -2.59
CA PHE A 52 -0.30 -5.46 -1.71
C PHE A 52 0.08 -5.66 -0.24
N ARG A 53 -0.29 -4.71 0.61
CA ARG A 53 -0.08 -4.77 2.06
C ARG A 53 -1.41 -4.76 2.79
N TRP A 54 -1.52 -5.60 3.82
CA TRP A 54 -2.68 -5.63 4.71
C TRP A 54 -2.74 -4.37 5.59
N ALA A 55 -3.88 -3.68 5.58
CA ALA A 55 -4.18 -2.52 6.40
C ALA A 55 -5.19 -2.93 7.50
N PRO A 56 -4.73 -3.37 8.68
CA PRO A 56 -5.60 -4.04 9.67
C PRO A 56 -6.72 -3.14 10.21
N LYS A 57 -6.49 -1.83 10.30
CA LYS A 57 -7.52 -0.86 10.75
C LYS A 57 -8.59 -0.57 9.72
N GLN A 58 -8.35 -0.90 8.46
CA GLN A 58 -9.26 -0.68 7.33
C GLN A 58 -9.83 -1.99 6.79
N ALA A 59 -9.34 -3.13 7.29
CA ALA A 59 -9.71 -4.47 6.84
C ALA A 59 -9.59 -4.68 5.30
N LEU A 60 -8.55 -4.11 4.69
CA LEU A 60 -8.31 -4.20 3.25
C LEU A 60 -6.84 -4.42 2.93
N PHE A 61 -6.57 -4.92 1.73
CA PHE A 61 -5.23 -4.95 1.13
C PHE A 61 -5.06 -3.73 0.21
N VAL A 62 -3.91 -3.06 0.28
CA VAL A 62 -3.62 -1.87 -0.55
C VAL A 62 -2.30 -1.99 -1.27
N ALA A 63 -2.29 -1.68 -2.57
CA ALA A 63 -1.07 -1.48 -3.34
C ALA A 63 -0.78 0.02 -3.53
N PRO A 64 0.51 0.43 -3.56
CA PRO A 64 0.88 1.84 -3.56
C PRO A 64 0.67 2.56 -4.90
N ALA A 65 0.50 1.82 -6.00
CA ALA A 65 0.32 2.34 -7.35
C ALA A 65 -0.47 1.33 -8.21
N TRP A 66 -1.24 1.78 -9.21
CA TRP A 66 -1.71 0.89 -10.28
C TRP A 66 -0.54 0.45 -11.17
N THR A 67 -0.58 -0.81 -11.61
CA THR A 67 0.31 -1.42 -12.62
C THR A 67 -0.44 -2.55 -13.30
N PRO A 68 -0.17 -2.87 -14.58
CA PRO A 68 -0.87 -3.97 -15.28
C PRO A 68 -0.88 -5.29 -14.50
N GLY A 69 0.28 -5.74 -13.99
CA GLY A 69 0.33 -6.99 -13.20
C GLY A 69 -0.43 -6.96 -11.87
N ARG A 70 -0.74 -5.78 -11.31
CA ARG A 70 -1.60 -5.66 -10.11
C ARG A 70 -3.07 -5.66 -10.50
N GLU A 71 -3.39 -5.05 -11.63
CA GLU A 71 -4.73 -5.11 -12.22
C GLU A 71 -5.09 -6.54 -12.58
N ASP A 72 -4.20 -7.29 -13.24
CA ASP A 72 -4.40 -8.70 -13.58
C ASP A 72 -4.74 -9.54 -12.33
N VAL A 73 -4.02 -9.32 -11.22
CA VAL A 73 -4.27 -10.01 -9.95
C VAL A 73 -5.64 -9.66 -9.38
N LEU A 74 -6.07 -8.39 -9.46
CA LEU A 74 -7.39 -8.01 -8.97
C LEU A 74 -8.51 -8.50 -9.86
N LEU A 75 -8.37 -8.40 -11.18
CA LEU A 75 -9.34 -8.93 -12.14
C LEU A 75 -9.49 -10.45 -11.98
N SER A 76 -8.39 -11.17 -11.74
CA SER A 76 -8.42 -12.61 -11.43
C SER A 76 -9.19 -12.94 -10.15
N LEU A 77 -9.29 -12.02 -9.19
CA LEU A 77 -9.93 -12.27 -7.89
C LEU A 77 -11.35 -11.73 -7.82
N ALA A 78 -11.56 -10.48 -8.23
CA ALA A 78 -12.82 -9.75 -8.11
C ALA A 78 -13.63 -9.69 -9.41
N GLY A 79 -13.03 -10.03 -10.56
CA GLY A 79 -13.65 -9.95 -11.89
C GLY A 79 -13.63 -8.54 -12.49
N GLU A 80 -13.80 -7.52 -11.65
CA GLU A 80 -13.76 -6.11 -12.06
C GLU A 80 -13.05 -5.25 -11.01
N ILE A 81 -12.69 -4.02 -11.42
CA ILE A 81 -12.12 -3.00 -10.52
C ILE A 81 -13.04 -1.79 -10.60
N GLU A 82 -13.73 -1.52 -9.50
CA GLU A 82 -14.65 -0.40 -9.38
C GLU A 82 -13.94 0.90 -8.99
N ASP A 83 -14.66 2.01 -9.08
CA ASP A 83 -14.22 3.24 -8.44
C ASP A 83 -14.28 3.09 -6.91
N GLU A 84 -13.32 3.68 -6.23
CA GLU A 84 -13.30 3.70 -4.78
C GLU A 84 -14.40 4.64 -4.23
N ASP A 85 -15.29 4.09 -3.39
CA ASP A 85 -16.45 4.80 -2.83
C ASP A 85 -16.07 6.07 -2.07
N SER A 86 -15.00 5.97 -1.29
CA SER A 86 -14.57 7.09 -0.44
C SER A 86 -13.81 8.12 -1.26
N THR A 87 -13.88 9.38 -0.88
CA THR A 87 -13.02 10.41 -1.44
C THR A 87 -11.63 10.36 -0.80
N LEU A 88 -10.62 10.96 -1.46
CA LEU A 88 -9.30 11.13 -0.82
C LEU A 88 -9.41 11.92 0.49
N ALA A 89 -10.28 12.93 0.53
CA ALA A 89 -10.51 13.77 1.70
C ALA A 89 -11.02 12.94 2.89
N GLU A 90 -12.11 12.19 2.70
CA GLU A 90 -12.68 11.31 3.72
C GLU A 90 -11.65 10.29 4.25
N ARG A 91 -10.85 9.69 3.35
CA ARG A 91 -9.79 8.76 3.77
C ARG A 91 -8.69 9.43 4.58
N GLN A 92 -8.31 10.67 4.25
CA GLN A 92 -7.32 11.41 5.04
C GLN A 92 -7.90 11.91 6.36
N GLU A 93 -9.20 12.24 6.41
CA GLU A 93 -9.90 12.62 7.62
C GLU A 93 -10.01 11.45 8.60
N ALA A 94 -10.48 10.29 8.14
CA ALA A 94 -10.49 9.06 8.94
C ALA A 94 -9.08 8.67 9.41
N ARG A 95 -8.05 8.98 8.61
CA ARG A 95 -6.65 8.79 9.01
C ARG A 95 -6.22 9.78 10.09
N ALA A 96 -6.58 11.05 9.95
CA ALA A 96 -6.30 12.09 10.92
C ALA A 96 -6.98 11.80 12.25
N GLU A 97 -8.25 11.41 12.24
CA GLU A 97 -9.00 11.02 13.44
C GLU A 97 -8.31 9.90 14.22
N ARG A 98 -7.86 8.83 13.52
CA ARG A 98 -7.08 7.76 14.17
C ARG A 98 -5.79 8.28 14.79
N PHE A 99 -5.09 9.19 14.13
CA PHE A 99 -3.86 9.79 14.65
C PHE A 99 -4.13 10.70 15.85
N THR A 100 -5.21 11.48 15.83
CA THR A 100 -5.69 12.26 16.98
C THR A 100 -6.01 11.35 18.16
N GLY A 101 -6.67 10.22 17.93
CA GLY A 101 -6.92 9.21 18.98
C GLY A 101 -5.63 8.62 19.57
N TYR A 102 -4.62 8.36 18.73
CA TYR A 102 -3.30 7.93 19.21
C TYR A 102 -2.59 9.02 20.01
N SER A 103 -2.65 10.28 19.55
CA SER A 103 -2.09 11.43 20.25
C SER A 103 -2.73 11.60 21.63
N GLY A 104 -4.06 11.66 21.71
CA GLY A 104 -4.80 11.81 22.97
C GLY A 104 -4.52 10.68 23.96
N LYS A 105 -4.41 9.43 23.48
CA LYS A 105 -4.00 8.30 24.33
C LYS A 105 -2.60 8.51 24.94
N ARG A 106 -1.62 8.97 24.15
CA ARG A 106 -0.25 9.22 24.64
C ARG A 106 -0.17 10.43 25.56
N ALA A 107 -0.94 11.48 25.29
CA ALA A 107 -1.05 12.64 26.17
C ALA A 107 -1.62 12.24 27.53
N SER A 108 -2.67 11.41 27.56
CA SER A 108 -3.25 10.88 28.80
C SER A 108 -2.26 9.99 29.57
N GLU A 109 -1.55 9.08 28.89
CA GLU A 109 -0.51 8.26 29.53
C GLU A 109 0.65 9.12 30.07
N SER A 110 1.00 10.21 29.39
CA SER A 110 2.00 11.18 29.86
C SER A 110 1.53 11.89 31.13
N ALA A 111 0.30 12.40 31.15
CA ALA A 111 -0.27 13.06 32.34
C ALA A 111 -0.29 12.12 33.55
N GLN A 112 -0.71 10.87 33.35
CA GLN A 112 -0.69 9.85 34.41
C GLN A 112 0.74 9.59 34.95
N ALA A 113 1.74 9.56 34.07
CA ALA A 113 3.14 9.40 34.48
C ALA A 113 3.64 10.62 35.28
N LEU A 114 3.23 11.83 34.92
CA LEU A 114 3.54 13.05 35.68
C LEU A 114 2.86 13.04 37.05
N ASP A 115 1.58 12.68 37.13
CA ASP A 115 0.84 12.56 38.38
C ASP A 115 1.49 11.54 39.33
N GLU A 116 1.98 10.41 38.80
CA GLU A 116 2.71 9.41 39.58
C GLU A 116 4.04 9.97 40.10
N VAL A 117 4.79 10.68 39.25
CA VAL A 117 6.04 11.34 39.65
C VAL A 117 5.79 12.38 40.73
N GLU A 118 4.75 13.20 40.59
CA GLU A 118 4.37 14.22 41.57
C GLU A 118 4.01 13.59 42.92
N ARG A 119 3.23 12.50 42.93
CA ARG A 119 2.92 11.75 44.16
C ARG A 119 4.17 11.17 44.81
N LEU A 120 5.10 10.62 44.02
CA LEU A 120 6.37 10.11 44.53
C LEU A 120 7.24 11.23 45.11
N ALA A 121 7.31 12.36 44.42
CA ALA A 121 8.08 13.53 44.85
C ALA A 121 7.50 14.18 46.11
N ALA A 122 6.17 14.24 46.25
CA ALA A 122 5.50 14.80 47.43
C ALA A 122 5.81 14.04 48.73
N MET A 123 6.19 12.76 48.64
CA MET A 123 6.61 11.96 49.79
C MET A 123 8.07 12.22 50.22
N ILE A 124 8.84 12.97 49.41
CA ILE A 124 10.25 13.30 49.69
C ILE A 124 10.34 14.78 50.08
N PRO A 125 10.87 15.10 51.28
CA PRO A 125 11.10 16.49 51.66
C PRO A 125 11.99 17.21 50.64
N PRO A 126 11.57 18.38 50.11
CA PRO A 126 12.33 19.09 49.09
C PRO A 126 13.71 19.53 49.62
N GLY A 127 14.74 19.33 48.80
CA GLY A 127 16.11 19.75 49.12
C GLY A 127 16.89 18.85 50.09
N GLN A 128 16.32 17.71 50.52
CA GLN A 128 17.05 16.77 51.37
C GLN A 128 18.17 16.07 50.58
N PRO A 129 19.46 16.24 50.95
CA PRO A 129 20.55 15.52 50.28
C PRO A 129 20.50 14.03 50.60
N ILE A 130 20.92 13.19 49.64
CA ILE A 130 21.10 11.75 49.88
C ILE A 130 22.28 11.56 50.82
N LEU A 131 21.99 11.10 52.05
CA LEU A 131 23.01 10.82 53.07
C LEU A 131 23.76 9.53 52.71
N VAL A 132 24.99 9.66 52.22
CA VAL A 132 25.85 8.52 51.85
C VAL A 132 26.30 7.76 53.11
N GLY A 133 26.17 6.44 53.12
CA GLY A 133 26.50 5.56 54.26
C GLY A 133 25.40 5.42 55.31
N HIS A 134 24.25 6.11 55.16
CA HIS A 134 23.13 6.00 56.08
C HIS A 134 22.17 4.86 55.69
N HIS A 135 21.46 4.27 56.66
CA HIS A 135 20.54 3.14 56.39
C HIS A 135 19.41 3.47 55.39
N SER A 136 19.05 4.75 55.25
CA SER A 136 18.02 5.25 54.32
C SER A 136 18.53 5.50 52.89
N GLU A 137 19.84 5.48 52.66
CA GLU A 137 20.49 5.81 51.38
C GLU A 137 19.93 5.00 50.21
N ARG A 138 19.77 3.68 50.40
CA ARG A 138 19.23 2.79 49.37
C ARG A 138 17.80 3.14 48.96
N ARG A 139 16.98 3.59 49.92
CA ARG A 139 15.59 4.02 49.65
C ARG A 139 15.60 5.34 48.89
N ALA A 140 16.34 6.33 49.37
CA ALA A 140 16.45 7.64 48.74
C ALA A 140 16.94 7.55 47.28
N ARG A 141 17.97 6.73 47.00
CA ARG A 141 18.42 6.48 45.61
C ARG A 141 17.37 5.82 44.74
N ARG A 142 16.63 4.85 45.29
CA ARG A 142 15.57 4.15 44.54
C ARG A 142 14.43 5.11 44.20
N ASP A 143 14.03 5.96 45.13
CA ASP A 143 12.93 6.90 44.92
C ASP A 143 13.33 7.99 43.92
N ALA A 144 14.56 8.53 44.02
CA ALA A 144 15.13 9.42 43.02
C ALA A 144 15.17 8.77 41.61
N GLN A 145 15.63 7.52 41.51
CA GLN A 145 15.65 6.80 40.24
C GLN A 145 14.26 6.57 39.65
N ARG A 146 13.26 6.30 40.50
CA ARG A 146 11.86 6.15 40.07
C ARG A 146 11.29 7.45 39.53
N ILE A 147 11.51 8.55 40.23
CA ILE A 147 11.12 9.89 39.79
C ILE A 147 11.78 10.23 38.45
N GLU A 148 13.09 10.03 38.33
CA GLU A 148 13.82 10.27 37.09
C GLU A 148 13.28 9.45 35.91
N ASN A 149 13.07 8.14 36.13
CA ASN A 149 12.55 7.25 35.08
C ASN A 149 11.10 7.57 34.70
N GLY A 150 10.26 7.92 35.68
CA GLY A 150 8.89 8.38 35.46
C GLY A 150 8.87 9.66 34.63
N MET A 151 9.74 10.62 34.95
CA MET A 151 9.86 11.88 34.22
C MET A 151 10.33 11.65 32.77
N LYS A 152 11.36 10.82 32.56
CA LYS A 152 11.82 10.42 31.21
C LYS A 152 10.69 9.78 30.41
N ARG A 153 9.90 8.91 31.05
CA ARG A 153 8.75 8.26 30.42
C ARG A 153 7.67 9.27 30.05
N ALA A 154 7.35 10.21 30.93
CA ALA A 154 6.37 11.26 30.66
C ALA A 154 6.77 12.09 29.45
N VAL A 155 8.01 12.59 29.41
CA VAL A 155 8.53 13.37 28.27
C VAL A 155 8.44 12.57 26.97
N MET A 156 8.89 11.31 26.96
CA MET A 156 8.81 10.45 25.77
C MET A 156 7.37 10.21 25.28
N LEU A 157 6.41 10.08 26.20
CA LEU A 157 5.00 9.94 25.85
C LEU A 157 4.41 11.24 25.31
N PHE A 158 4.79 12.38 25.88
CA PHE A 158 4.40 13.71 25.40
C PHE A 158 4.92 13.97 23.98
N GLU A 159 6.22 13.77 23.72
CA GLU A 159 6.81 13.90 22.38
C GLU A 159 6.10 12.97 21.36
N ARG A 160 5.75 11.76 21.80
CA ARG A 160 5.00 10.83 20.95
C ARG A 160 3.57 11.30 20.68
N ALA A 161 2.93 11.99 21.62
CA ALA A 161 1.63 12.61 21.41
C ALA A 161 1.70 13.73 20.35
N GLU A 162 2.69 14.62 20.46
CA GLU A 162 2.95 15.68 19.48
C GLU A 162 3.25 15.12 18.09
N TYR A 163 4.08 14.07 18.00
CA TYR A 163 4.34 13.39 16.74
C TYR A 163 3.05 12.92 16.06
N TRP A 164 2.13 12.29 16.79
CA TRP A 164 0.86 11.85 16.18
C TRP A 164 -0.05 13.00 15.82
N GLU A 165 -0.05 14.08 16.59
CA GLU A 165 -0.81 15.29 16.27
C GLU A 165 -0.31 15.94 14.97
N GLU A 166 1.00 16.09 14.80
CA GLU A 166 1.60 16.60 13.56
C GLU A 166 1.23 15.71 12.36
N ARG A 167 1.24 14.38 12.55
CA ARG A 167 0.84 13.43 11.51
C ARG A 167 -0.65 13.55 11.16
N ALA A 168 -1.51 13.85 12.12
CA ALA A 168 -2.93 14.12 11.89
C ALA A 168 -3.11 15.38 11.05
N ARG A 169 -2.48 16.49 11.45
CA ARG A 169 -2.50 17.76 10.69
C ARG A 169 -1.97 17.58 9.27
N SER A 170 -0.85 16.87 9.12
CA SER A 170 -0.25 16.57 7.83
C SER A 170 -1.16 15.77 6.90
N ALA A 171 -1.97 14.84 7.43
CA ALA A 171 -2.94 14.08 6.62
C ALA A 171 -4.01 15.00 6.03
N LEU A 172 -4.55 15.93 6.84
CA LEU A 172 -5.54 16.92 6.38
C LEU A 172 -4.95 17.89 5.35
N LEU A 173 -3.74 18.38 5.59
CA LEU A 173 -3.03 19.25 4.65
C LEU A 173 -2.75 18.53 3.32
N HIS A 174 -2.45 17.23 3.36
CA HIS A 174 -2.25 16.42 2.16
C HIS A 174 -3.50 16.35 1.28
N ALA A 175 -4.68 16.14 1.88
CA ALA A 175 -5.95 16.16 1.13
C ALA A 175 -6.17 17.53 0.46
N LYS A 176 -6.08 18.61 1.24
CA LYS A 176 -6.23 19.99 0.72
C LYS A 176 -5.24 20.29 -0.41
N TYR A 177 -3.98 19.86 -0.26
CA TYR A 177 -2.97 20.04 -1.30
C TYR A 177 -3.35 19.30 -2.60
N LYS A 178 -3.85 18.06 -2.49
CA LYS A 178 -4.23 17.23 -3.63
C LYS A 178 -5.46 17.75 -4.37
N GLU A 179 -6.33 18.48 -3.68
CA GLU A 179 -7.52 19.11 -4.26
C GLU A 179 -7.22 20.35 -5.10
N ARG A 180 -6.08 21.02 -4.84
CA ARG A 180 -5.72 22.26 -5.54
C ARG A 180 -5.80 22.11 -7.07
N PRO A 181 -6.44 23.05 -7.78
CA PRO A 181 -6.60 22.97 -9.24
C PRO A 181 -5.27 22.84 -9.99
N ASP A 182 -4.23 23.55 -9.57
CA ASP A 182 -2.91 23.51 -10.19
C ASP A 182 -2.20 22.16 -9.98
N VAL A 183 -2.45 21.48 -8.86
CA VAL A 183 -1.92 20.14 -8.58
C VAL A 183 -2.66 19.08 -9.40
N ARG A 184 -4.00 19.18 -9.51
CA ARG A 184 -4.81 18.30 -10.37
C ARG A 184 -4.43 18.45 -11.84
N TRP A 185 -4.29 19.68 -12.33
CA TRP A 185 -3.90 19.96 -13.71
C TRP A 185 -2.53 19.34 -14.07
N ARG A 186 -1.51 19.51 -13.21
CA ARG A 186 -0.19 18.89 -13.44
C ARG A 186 -0.26 17.36 -13.49
N ARG A 187 -1.16 16.75 -12.72
CA ARG A 187 -1.36 15.30 -12.73
C ARG A 187 -2.02 14.83 -14.02
N ILE A 188 -3.10 15.51 -14.45
CA ILE A 188 -3.77 15.22 -15.73
C ILE A 188 -2.76 15.30 -16.87
N LYS A 189 -2.00 16.40 -16.95
CA LYS A 189 -0.96 16.59 -17.97
C LYS A 189 0.08 15.47 -17.97
N LYS A 190 0.45 14.94 -16.80
CA LYS A 190 1.37 13.81 -16.69
C LYS A 190 0.72 12.52 -17.22
N ILE A 191 -0.52 12.23 -16.81
CA ILE A 191 -1.26 11.05 -17.26
C ILE A 191 -1.44 11.08 -18.79
N GLU A 192 -1.79 12.24 -19.37
CA GLU A 192 -1.89 12.41 -20.82
C GLU A 192 -0.54 12.21 -21.53
N ALA A 193 0.57 12.62 -20.91
CA ALA A 193 1.90 12.36 -21.46
C ALA A 193 2.26 10.87 -21.41
N ASP A 194 1.88 10.18 -20.33
CA ASP A 194 2.13 8.75 -20.17
C ASP A 194 1.23 7.93 -21.11
N LEU A 195 -0.03 8.33 -21.32
CA LEU A 195 -0.94 7.77 -22.33
C LEU A 195 -0.32 7.84 -23.73
N ARG A 196 0.14 9.01 -24.15
CA ARG A 196 0.79 9.18 -25.47
C ARG A 196 2.01 8.28 -25.66
N LYS A 197 2.79 8.04 -24.59
CA LYS A 197 3.94 7.11 -24.65
C LYS A 197 3.47 5.66 -24.77
N ALA A 198 2.43 5.28 -24.04
CA ALA A 198 1.85 3.95 -24.12
C ALA A 198 1.28 3.68 -25.51
N GLU A 199 0.48 4.59 -26.07
CA GLU A 199 -0.07 4.50 -27.43
C GLU A 199 1.03 4.39 -28.49
N LYS A 200 2.08 5.20 -28.39
CA LYS A 200 3.24 5.10 -29.29
C LYS A 200 3.90 3.72 -29.20
N THR A 201 4.04 3.18 -28.00
CA THR A 201 4.63 1.85 -27.76
C THR A 201 3.75 0.75 -28.35
N ILE A 202 2.43 0.84 -28.16
CA ILE A 202 1.45 -0.10 -28.71
C ILE A 202 1.50 -0.07 -30.24
N ALA A 203 1.45 1.12 -30.85
CA ALA A 203 1.51 1.26 -32.30
C ALA A 203 2.82 0.71 -32.90
N GLN A 204 3.95 0.99 -32.25
CA GLN A 204 5.25 0.44 -32.65
C GLN A 204 5.28 -1.09 -32.55
N SER A 205 4.75 -1.64 -31.45
CA SER A 205 4.69 -3.08 -31.22
C SER A 205 3.77 -3.76 -32.24
N GLN A 206 2.61 -3.18 -32.53
CA GLN A 206 1.68 -3.68 -33.56
C GLN A 206 2.32 -3.67 -34.95
N LYS A 207 3.04 -2.61 -35.30
CA LYS A 207 3.78 -2.53 -36.57
C LYS A 207 4.77 -3.69 -36.71
N TYR A 208 5.59 -3.94 -35.70
CA TYR A 208 6.56 -5.04 -35.75
C TYR A 208 5.89 -6.40 -35.68
N LEU A 209 4.83 -6.56 -34.89
CA LEU A 209 4.06 -7.79 -34.82
C LEU A 209 3.51 -8.18 -36.20
N THR A 210 3.02 -7.22 -36.98
CA THR A 210 2.58 -7.46 -38.37
C THR A 210 3.73 -7.95 -39.25
N MET A 211 4.92 -7.36 -39.11
CA MET A 211 6.11 -7.79 -39.87
C MET A 211 6.55 -9.21 -39.49
N TRP A 212 6.54 -9.54 -38.19
CA TRP A 212 6.87 -10.88 -37.68
C TRP A 212 5.82 -11.94 -38.00
N ARG A 213 4.57 -11.55 -38.25
CA ARG A 213 3.47 -12.46 -38.64
C ARG A 213 3.28 -12.56 -40.15
N ALA A 214 4.11 -11.91 -40.96
CA ALA A 214 3.99 -11.97 -42.41
C ALA A 214 4.22 -13.40 -42.89
N GLU A 215 3.34 -13.92 -43.75
CA GLU A 215 3.49 -15.27 -44.35
C GLU A 215 4.76 -15.39 -45.19
N SER A 216 5.25 -14.27 -45.73
CA SER A 216 6.49 -14.17 -46.50
C SER A 216 7.75 -14.00 -45.66
N LEU A 217 7.68 -14.18 -44.33
CA LEU A 217 8.83 -13.98 -43.45
C LEU A 217 9.93 -15.02 -43.74
N ASP A 218 11.01 -14.55 -44.36
CA ASP A 218 12.24 -15.33 -44.56
C ASP A 218 13.35 -14.90 -43.57
N LEU A 219 14.48 -15.62 -43.60
CA LEU A 219 15.61 -15.35 -42.70
C LEU A 219 16.23 -13.97 -42.91
N ASN A 220 16.21 -13.43 -44.12
CA ASN A 220 16.81 -12.13 -44.43
C ASN A 220 15.92 -10.99 -43.91
N MET A 221 14.61 -11.10 -44.11
CA MET A 221 13.61 -10.21 -43.52
C MET A 221 13.64 -10.28 -42.00
N ALA A 222 13.73 -11.47 -41.42
CA ALA A 222 13.85 -11.63 -39.96
C ALA A 222 15.07 -10.90 -39.40
N LYS A 223 16.24 -11.03 -40.05
CA LYS A 223 17.45 -10.29 -39.66
C LYS A 223 17.25 -8.78 -39.75
N LEU A 224 16.62 -8.29 -40.82
CA LEU A 224 16.33 -6.87 -41.01
C LEU A 224 15.32 -6.34 -39.97
N ILE A 225 14.29 -7.11 -39.62
CA ILE A 225 13.33 -6.69 -38.59
C ILE A 225 14.04 -6.65 -37.23
N SER A 226 14.85 -7.66 -36.90
CA SER A 226 15.57 -7.75 -35.61
C SER A 226 16.60 -6.63 -35.38
N SER A 227 17.10 -5.99 -36.43
CA SER A 227 17.99 -4.83 -36.30
C SER A 227 17.26 -3.55 -35.86
N HIS A 228 15.93 -3.52 -35.99
CA HIS A 228 15.07 -2.40 -35.61
C HIS A 228 14.12 -2.71 -34.45
N ASP A 229 13.76 -3.98 -34.28
CA ASP A 229 12.95 -4.51 -33.19
C ASP A 229 13.82 -5.38 -32.28
N HIS A 230 14.41 -4.74 -31.27
CA HIS A 230 15.32 -5.40 -30.34
C HIS A 230 14.53 -6.23 -29.31
N ILE A 231 14.13 -7.43 -29.71
CA ILE A 231 13.48 -8.39 -28.82
C ILE A 231 14.56 -9.12 -28.00
N SER A 232 14.38 -9.13 -26.68
CA SER A 232 15.15 -9.99 -25.78
C SER A 232 14.28 -11.17 -25.36
N ALA A 233 14.75 -12.39 -25.62
CA ALA A 233 14.06 -13.62 -25.22
C ALA A 233 15.03 -14.56 -24.52
N CYS A 234 14.54 -15.26 -23.51
CA CYS A 234 15.27 -16.35 -22.87
C CYS A 234 14.98 -17.64 -23.64
N PHE A 235 16.04 -18.35 -24.04
CA PHE A 235 15.95 -19.64 -24.71
C PHE A 235 16.51 -20.72 -23.77
N PRO A 236 15.69 -21.19 -22.82
CA PRO A 236 16.14 -22.20 -21.88
C PRO A 236 16.38 -23.55 -22.59
N LEU A 237 17.36 -24.30 -22.12
CA LEU A 237 17.82 -25.58 -22.66
C LEU A 237 16.76 -26.68 -22.57
N ASP A 238 15.84 -26.58 -21.62
CA ASP A 238 14.71 -27.49 -21.49
C ASP A 238 13.78 -27.44 -22.71
N THR A 239 13.64 -26.25 -23.30
CA THR A 239 12.75 -25.95 -24.41
C THR A 239 13.51 -25.86 -25.74
N TYR A 240 14.74 -25.36 -25.69
CA TYR A 240 15.62 -25.12 -26.84
C TYR A 240 16.98 -25.78 -26.61
N PRO A 241 17.07 -27.11 -26.75
CA PRO A 241 18.30 -27.85 -26.47
C PRO A 241 19.42 -27.43 -27.43
N ARG A 242 20.63 -27.22 -26.89
CA ARG A 242 21.83 -26.89 -27.66
C ARG A 242 22.69 -28.14 -27.90
N PRO A 243 23.42 -28.23 -29.03
CA PRO A 243 24.39 -29.30 -29.26
C PRO A 243 25.38 -29.40 -28.11
N ALA A 244 25.78 -30.62 -27.74
CA ALA A 244 26.66 -30.89 -26.59
C ALA A 244 28.02 -30.17 -26.66
N GLU A 245 28.47 -29.85 -27.88
CA GLU A 245 29.73 -29.15 -28.16
C GLU A 245 29.67 -27.63 -27.86
N LYS A 246 28.48 -27.07 -27.62
CA LYS A 246 28.27 -25.65 -27.29
C LYS A 246 28.08 -25.46 -25.79
N SER A 247 28.29 -24.23 -25.32
CA SER A 247 28.09 -23.86 -23.91
C SER A 247 26.68 -24.23 -23.43
N GLN A 248 26.62 -24.99 -22.34
CA GLN A 248 25.38 -25.36 -21.66
C GLN A 248 25.02 -24.40 -20.51
N TYR A 249 25.77 -23.32 -20.35
CA TYR A 249 25.50 -22.32 -19.31
C TYR A 249 24.27 -21.48 -19.68
N GLU A 250 23.32 -21.35 -18.75
CA GLU A 250 22.09 -20.53 -18.92
C GLU A 250 22.16 -19.16 -18.24
N GLY A 251 23.26 -18.86 -17.54
CA GLY A 251 23.30 -17.71 -16.62
C GLY A 251 22.88 -18.12 -15.19
N SER A 252 23.30 -17.31 -14.21
CA SER A 252 22.76 -17.37 -12.85
C SER A 252 21.36 -16.76 -12.85
N ARG A 253 20.35 -17.61 -12.63
CA ARG A 253 18.93 -17.22 -12.48
C ARG A 253 18.72 -16.27 -11.31
#